data_AF-A0A5N6E5P3-F1
#
_entry.id   AF-A0A5N6E5P3-F1
#
_cell.length_a   1.000
_cell.length_b   1.000
_cell.length_c   1.000
_cell.angle_alpha   90.00
_cell.angle_beta   90.00
_cell.angle_gamma   90.00
#
_symmetry.space_group_name_H-M   'P 1'
#
loop_
_entity.id
_entity.type
_entity.pdbx_description
1 polymer ?
#
loop_
_entity_poly.entity_id
_entity_poly.type
_entity_poly.pdbx_seq_one_letter_code
_entity_poly.pdbx_strand_id
1 'polypeptide(L)'
;MAALARNRYYQWYTRQVEAGLLELPEYEENQNGEAILYYGELFCRVEDCDKANKRFSATNNLRTHLEKHANITVVSGEKGGRVGQRAIDEAIAAPTEYEKKSRGPRGCCALSVL
;
A
#
# COMPACT_ATOMS: atom_id res chain seq x y z
N MET A 1 -4.95 0.79 -9.99
CA MET A 1 -6.38 0.47 -10.13
C MET A 1 -6.97 0.74 -11.52
N ALA A 2 -6.39 1.60 -12.37
CA ALA A 2 -6.99 1.97 -13.66
C ALA A 2 -7.12 0.81 -14.68
N ALA A 3 -6.22 -0.17 -14.64
CA ALA A 3 -6.27 -1.34 -15.54
C ALA A 3 -7.36 -2.34 -15.14
N LEU A 4 -7.46 -2.70 -13.85
CA LEU A 4 -8.50 -3.60 -13.35
C LEU A 4 -9.92 -3.04 -13.51
N ALA A 5 -10.09 -1.72 -13.29
CA ALA A 5 -11.39 -1.07 -13.42
C ALA A 5 -12.02 -1.18 -14.82
N ARG A 6 -11.19 -1.39 -15.87
CA ARG A 6 -11.63 -1.56 -17.26
C ARG A 6 -11.90 -3.03 -17.64
N ASN A 7 -11.53 -3.99 -16.79
CA ASN A 7 -11.71 -5.40 -17.08
C ASN A 7 -13.20 -5.79 -16.90
N ARG A 8 -13.79 -6.41 -17.93
CA ARG A 8 -15.19 -6.85 -17.96
C ARG A 8 -15.54 -7.80 -16.81
N TYR A 9 -14.66 -8.74 -16.49
CA TYR A 9 -14.88 -9.73 -15.43
C TYR A 9 -14.86 -9.11 -14.05
N TYR A 10 -13.99 -8.12 -13.83
CA TYR A 10 -13.94 -7.37 -12.58
C TYR A 10 -15.20 -6.52 -12.37
N GLN A 11 -15.71 -5.89 -13.43
CA GLN A 11 -16.98 -5.17 -13.37
C GLN A 11 -18.17 -6.11 -13.12
N TRP A 12 -18.17 -7.28 -13.75
CA TRP A 12 -19.19 -8.31 -13.50
C TRP A 12 -19.14 -8.78 -12.05
N TYR A 13 -17.97 -9.14 -11.54
CA TYR A 13 -17.75 -9.51 -10.13
C TYR A 13 -18.32 -8.46 -9.18
N THR A 14 -17.95 -7.19 -9.38
CA THR A 14 -18.41 -6.09 -8.54
C THR A 14 -19.94 -6.00 -8.51
N ARG A 15 -20.60 -6.14 -9.66
CA ARG A 15 -22.07 -6.08 -9.77
C ARG A 15 -22.76 -7.27 -9.12
N GLN A 16 -22.21 -8.48 -9.27
CA GLN A 16 -22.83 -9.68 -8.72
C GLN A 16 -22.72 -9.72 -7.19
N VAL A 17 -21.61 -9.26 -6.64
CA VAL A 17 -21.44 -9.13 -5.19
C VAL A 17 -22.35 -8.04 -4.62
N GLU A 18 -22.46 -6.88 -5.28
CA GLU A 18 -23.44 -5.84 -4.88
C GLU A 18 -24.89 -6.35 -4.93
N ALA A 19 -25.21 -7.24 -5.87
CA ALA A 19 -26.51 -7.87 -5.98
C ALA A 19 -26.75 -8.98 -4.94
N GLY A 20 -25.74 -9.39 -4.16
CA GLY A 20 -25.82 -10.50 -3.22
C GLY A 20 -26.01 -11.88 -3.89
N LEU A 21 -25.79 -11.97 -5.20
CA LEU A 21 -25.96 -13.20 -5.98
C LEU A 21 -24.71 -14.09 -5.96
N LEU A 22 -23.56 -13.49 -5.62
CA LEU A 22 -22.30 -14.19 -5.53
C LEU A 22 -21.89 -14.32 -4.07
N GLU A 23 -21.94 -15.56 -3.56
CA GLU A 23 -21.39 -15.90 -2.25
C GLU A 23 -19.86 -15.87 -2.33
N LEU A 24 -19.25 -15.08 -1.46
CA LEU A 24 -17.80 -14.96 -1.38
C LEU A 24 -17.25 -16.01 -0.42
N PRO A 25 -16.19 -16.75 -0.79
CA PRO A 25 -15.54 -17.66 0.12
C PRO A 25 -14.91 -16.92 1.30
N GLU A 26 -14.78 -17.61 2.43
CA GLU A 26 -14.13 -17.11 3.64
C GLU A 26 -12.69 -16.64 3.37
N TYR A 27 -12.14 -15.78 4.24
CA TYR A 27 -10.79 -15.29 4.04
C TYR A 27 -9.76 -16.41 4.22
N GLU A 28 -8.77 -16.44 3.33
CA GLU A 28 -7.58 -17.27 3.53
C GLU A 28 -6.74 -16.65 4.65
N GLU A 29 -6.37 -17.46 5.64
CA GLU A 29 -5.51 -17.03 6.75
C GLU A 29 -4.05 -17.37 6.47
N ASN A 30 -3.15 -16.43 6.79
CA ASN A 30 -1.72 -16.69 6.85
C ASN A 30 -1.37 -17.61 8.03
N GLN A 31 -0.12 -18.08 8.08
CA GLN A 31 0.45 -18.82 9.21
C GLN A 31 0.34 -18.08 10.56
N ASN A 32 0.13 -16.76 10.53
CA ASN A 32 -0.05 -15.90 11.69
C ASN A 32 -1.54 -15.71 12.09
N GLY A 33 -2.50 -16.36 11.42
CA GLY A 33 -3.94 -16.13 11.63
C GLY A 33 -4.42 -14.77 11.08
N GLU A 34 -3.69 -14.21 10.11
CA GLU A 34 -4.05 -12.93 9.50
C GLU A 34 -4.76 -13.14 8.16
N ALA A 35 -5.91 -12.49 7.96
CA ALA A 35 -6.66 -12.57 6.72
C ALA A 35 -5.88 -11.92 5.56
N ILE A 36 -5.69 -12.69 4.49
CA ILE A 36 -5.03 -12.26 3.26
C ILE A 36 -6.04 -11.49 2.41
N LEU A 37 -5.76 -10.20 2.19
CA LEU A 37 -6.51 -9.39 1.25
C LEU A 37 -5.79 -9.26 -0.08
N TYR A 38 -6.47 -9.68 -1.15
CA TYR A 38 -5.95 -9.57 -2.51
C TYR A 38 -6.23 -8.20 -3.14
N TYR A 39 -5.43 -7.86 -4.15
CA TYR A 39 -5.59 -6.60 -4.87
C TYR A 39 -6.90 -6.57 -5.67
N GLY A 40 -7.72 -5.53 -5.46
CA GLY A 40 -9.01 -5.36 -6.14
C GLY A 40 -10.22 -5.79 -5.30
N GLU A 41 -10.01 -6.31 -4.09
CA GLU A 41 -11.13 -6.63 -3.20
C GLU A 41 -11.72 -5.36 -2.58
N LEU A 42 -13.04 -5.23 -2.67
CA LEU A 42 -13.79 -4.04 -2.24
C LEU A 42 -15.00 -4.38 -1.37
N PHE A 43 -15.14 -5.63 -0.94
CA PHE A 43 -16.29 -6.11 -0.18
C PHE A 43 -15.84 -6.75 1.13
N CYS A 44 -16.63 -6.53 2.17
CA CYS A 44 -16.42 -7.15 3.47
C CYS A 44 -17.10 -8.53 3.47
N ARG A 45 -16.37 -9.57 3.89
CA ARG A 45 -16.89 -10.95 3.97
C ARG A 45 -17.29 -11.40 5.38
N VAL A 46 -17.14 -10.52 6.37
CA VAL A 46 -17.44 -10.86 7.76
C VAL A 46 -18.94 -11.03 7.93
N GLU A 47 -19.37 -12.18 8.46
CA GLU A 47 -20.74 -12.41 8.88
C GLU A 47 -21.14 -11.32 9.91
N ASP A 48 -22.37 -10.81 9.83
CA ASP A 48 -22.87 -9.68 10.64
C ASP A 48 -22.29 -8.29 10.34
N CYS A 49 -21.68 -8.07 9.17
CA CYS A 49 -21.32 -6.72 8.74
C CYS A 49 -22.43 -6.02 7.93
N ASP A 50 -22.98 -4.91 8.45
CA ASP A 50 -23.92 -4.02 7.74
C ASP A 50 -23.41 -3.47 6.38
N LYS A 51 -22.09 -3.58 6.15
CA LYS A 51 -21.41 -3.10 4.95
C LYS A 51 -20.92 -4.22 4.04
N ALA A 52 -21.29 -5.48 4.29
CA ALA A 52 -20.92 -6.61 3.44
C ALA A 52 -21.34 -6.39 1.97
N ASN A 53 -22.59 -5.92 1.76
CA ASN A 53 -23.15 -5.66 0.43
C ASN A 53 -22.76 -4.30 -0.16
N LYS A 54 -21.98 -3.48 0.56
CA LYS A 54 -21.58 -2.14 0.11
C LYS A 54 -20.15 -2.17 -0.40
N ARG A 55 -19.99 -1.73 -1.65
CA ARG A 55 -18.68 -1.58 -2.27
C ARG A 55 -17.89 -0.43 -1.63
N PHE A 56 -16.67 -0.73 -1.19
CA PHE A 56 -15.69 0.29 -0.80
C PHE A 56 -15.00 0.91 -2.03
N SER A 57 -14.54 2.16 -1.91
CA SER A 57 -13.86 2.86 -3.01
C SER A 57 -12.41 2.40 -3.22
N ALA A 58 -11.77 1.87 -2.19
CA ALA A 58 -10.38 1.41 -2.21
C ALA A 58 -10.16 0.24 -1.25
N THR A 59 -9.18 -0.61 -1.58
CA THR A 59 -8.72 -1.72 -0.72
C THR A 59 -8.23 -1.24 0.64
N ASN A 60 -7.61 -0.05 0.71
CA ASN A 60 -7.19 0.55 1.99
C ASN A 60 -8.37 0.90 2.90
N ASN A 61 -9.51 1.30 2.32
CA ASN A 61 -10.73 1.58 3.07
C ASN A 61 -11.36 0.28 3.59
N LEU A 62 -11.23 -0.80 2.83
CA LEU A 62 -11.62 -2.14 3.27
C LEU A 62 -10.70 -2.62 4.41
N ARG A 63 -9.38 -2.46 4.31
CA ARG A 63 -8.43 -2.83 5.37
C ARG A 63 -8.75 -2.11 6.69
N THR A 64 -8.90 -0.78 6.66
CA THR A 64 -9.27 0.00 7.86
C THR A 64 -10.67 -0.29 8.37
N HIS A 65 -11.56 -0.79 7.51
CA HIS A 65 -12.86 -1.29 7.94
C HIS A 65 -12.73 -2.64 8.67
N LEU A 66 -11.90 -3.54 8.17
CA LEU A 66 -11.64 -4.85 8.78
C LEU A 66 -10.92 -4.74 10.12
N GLU A 67 -10.01 -3.77 10.29
CA GLU A 67 -9.39 -3.48 11.60
C GLU A 67 -10.41 -3.13 12.71
N LYS A 68 -11.63 -2.69 12.35
CA LYS A 68 -12.69 -2.42 13.34
C LYS A 68 -13.48 -3.66 13.74
N HIS A 69 -13.40 -4.72 12.95
CA HIS A 69 -14.00 -5.99 13.31
C HIS A 69 -13.08 -6.66 14.32
N ALA A 70 -13.60 -6.90 15.53
CA ALA A 70 -12.85 -7.55 16.61
C ALA A 70 -12.40 -8.99 16.27
N ASN A 71 -12.97 -9.57 15.20
CA ASN A 71 -12.83 -10.98 14.84
C ASN A 71 -11.78 -11.24 13.74
N ILE A 72 -11.17 -10.21 13.13
CA ILE A 72 -10.22 -10.42 12.02
C ILE A 72 -9.01 -9.50 12.16
N THR A 73 -7.84 -10.11 12.32
CA THR A 73 -6.54 -9.46 12.16
C THR A 73 -6.16 -9.46 10.69
N VAL A 74 -5.99 -8.28 10.09
CA VAL A 74 -5.50 -8.13 8.71
C VAL A 74 -4.02 -7.77 8.75
N VAL A 75 -3.22 -8.35 7.85
CA VAL A 75 -1.82 -7.95 7.64
C VAL A 75 -1.79 -6.44 7.44
N SER A 76 -1.28 -5.69 8.42
CA SER A 76 -1.11 -4.24 8.30
C SER A 76 -0.04 -4.00 7.24
N GLY A 77 -0.46 -3.69 6.02
CA GLY A 77 0.48 -3.32 4.98
C GLY A 77 1.14 -2.01 5.37
N GLU A 78 2.46 -1.96 5.19
CA GLU A 78 3.27 -0.77 5.36
C GLU A 78 2.53 0.45 4.80
N LYS A 79 2.48 1.53 5.58
CA LYS A 79 1.69 2.75 5.32
C LYS A 79 1.85 3.21 3.87
N GLY A 80 0.91 2.82 3.01
CA GLY A 80 0.84 3.25 1.63
C GLY A 80 0.39 4.70 1.56
N GLY A 81 1.35 5.62 1.60
CA GLY A 81 1.14 7.06 1.52
C GLY A 81 2.30 7.75 0.82
N ARG A 82 2.09 8.99 0.36
CA ARG A 82 3.20 9.83 -0.09
C ARG A 82 4.21 9.94 1.05
N VAL A 83 5.46 9.58 0.78
CA VAL A 83 6.57 9.79 1.71
C VAL A 83 6.57 11.28 2.07
N GLY A 84 6.59 11.59 3.36
CA GLY A 84 6.59 12.97 3.81
C GLY A 84 7.81 13.71 3.23
N GLN A 85 7.63 14.97 2.85
CA GLN A 85 8.72 15.77 2.24
C GLN A 85 9.99 15.73 3.08
N ARG A 86 9.86 15.76 4.41
CA ARG A 86 10.97 15.63 5.35
C ARG A 86 11.79 14.35 5.19
N ALA A 87 11.14 13.20 4.93
CA ALA A 87 11.85 11.94 4.74
C ALA A 87 12.50 11.87 3.34
N ILE A 88 11.94 12.56 2.34
CA ILE A 88 12.58 12.77 1.04
C ILE A 88 13.82 13.65 1.22
N ASP A 89 13.70 14.75 1.95
CA ASP A 89 14.80 15.68 2.20
C ASP A 89 15.93 15.03 3.02
N GLU A 90 15.59 14.21 4.01
CA GLU A 90 16.54 13.41 4.81
C GLU A 90 17.26 12.37 3.95
N ALA A 91 16.53 11.67 3.07
CA ALA A 91 17.10 10.72 2.13
C ALA A 91 17.95 11.38 1.02
N ILE A 92 17.71 12.66 0.70
CA ILE A 92 18.54 13.45 -0.23
C ILE A 92 19.78 14.02 0.49
N ALA A 93 19.67 14.36 1.78
CA ALA A 93 20.79 14.84 2.57
C ALA A 93 21.81 13.73 2.89
N ALA A 94 21.33 12.52 3.21
CA ALA A 94 22.14 11.36 3.56
C ALA A 94 23.19 10.91 2.50
N PRO A 95 22.94 10.90 1.18
CA PRO A 95 23.94 10.47 0.18
C PRO A 95 25.15 11.41 0.07
N THR A 96 25.10 12.62 0.64
CA THR A 96 26.18 13.61 0.51
C THR A 96 27.40 13.34 1.39
N GLU A 97 27.32 12.42 2.35
CA GLU A 97 28.47 12.12 3.23
C GLU A 97 29.55 11.30 2.50
N TYR A 98 29.15 10.41 1.58
CA TYR A 98 30.09 9.67 0.72
C TYR A 98 30.74 10.57 -0.35
N GLU A 99 30.03 11.58 -0.87
CA GLU A 99 30.55 12.50 -1.89
C GLU A 99 31.54 13.54 -1.32
N LYS A 100 31.36 13.97 -0.07
CA LYS A 100 32.30 14.90 0.59
C LYS A 100 33.67 14.28 0.86
N LYS A 101 33.77 12.96 1.01
CA LYS A 101 35.05 12.25 1.24
C LYS A 101 35.91 12.13 -0.02
N SER A 102 35.33 12.23 -1.23
CA SER A 102 36.06 12.07 -2.50
C SER A 102 36.52 13.39 -3.14
N ARG A 103 36.03 14.55 -2.69
CA ARG A 103 36.58 15.87 -3.04
C ARG A 103 37.57 16.35 -1.98
N GLY A 104 38.74 15.71 -1.92
CA GLY A 104 39.91 16.29 -1.25
C GLY A 104 40.30 17.63 -1.90
N PRO A 105 40.92 18.56 -1.15
CA PRO A 105 41.29 19.87 -1.67
C PRO A 105 42.24 19.70 -2.84
N ARG A 106 41.83 20.13 -4.05
CA ARG A 106 42.77 20.29 -5.16
C ARG A 106 43.72 21.39 -4.72
N GLY A 107 44.91 20.98 -4.28
CA GLY A 107 45.97 21.89 -3.90
C GLY A 107 46.16 22.94 -4.99
N CYS A 108 46.16 24.20 -4.59
CA CYS A 108 46.66 25.29 -5.39
C CYS A 108 48.04 24.87 -5.92
N CYS A 109 48.15 24.61 -7.22
CA CYS A 109 49.44 24.64 -7.89
C CYS A 109 49.95 26.08 -7.76
N ALA A 110 50.76 26.33 -6.73
CA ALA A 110 51.66 27.46 -6.71
C ALA A 110 52.63 27.26 -7.88
N LEU A 111 52.31 27.91 -8.99
CA LEU A 111 53.23 28.12 -10.09
C LEU A 111 54.33 29.06 -9.56
N SER A 112 55.35 28.50 -8.92
CA SER A 112 56.60 29.20 -8.65
C SER A 112 57.37 29.26 -9.96
N VAL A 113 57.12 30.33 -10.72
CA VAL A 113 58.03 30.80 -11.77
C VAL A 113 59.24 31.40 -11.08
N LEU A 114 60.42 30.80 -11.27
CA LEU A 114 61.73 31.45 -11.35
C LEU A 114 62.77 30.43 -11.82
#